data_AF-A0AA42NT85-F1
#
_entry.id   AF-A0AA42NT85-F1
#
_cell.length_a   1.000
_cell.length_b   1.000
_cell.length_c   1.000
_cell.angle_alpha   90.00
_cell.angle_beta   90.00
_cell.angle_gamma   90.00
#
_symmetry.space_group_name_H-M   'P 1'
#
loop_
_entity.id
_entity.type
_entity.pdbx_description
1 polymer ?
#
loop_
_entity_poly.entity_id
_entity_poly.type
_entity_poly.pdbx_seq_one_letter_code
_entity_poly.pdbx_strand_id
1 'polypeptide(L)'
;MTYLRTISNPKTKSFAPSSAHKKQPTSYGAQQLESPVNTGGSASYTQGKTSNLEPVMQKKRYTTPFAQFICKDVNGYYNVRLGPQIYLVKVSLNYTPDFDGEFFGGAQAAAFDWHSILVRETPDSQPRPINDDELAVYWLKGNIRKTVNYQRAIERRAKSQTPRYSKEQRIAYRNAQYNGA
;
A
#
# COMPACT_ATOMS: atom_id res chain seq x y z
N MET A 1 -19.80 -38.43 -43.57
CA MET A 1 -18.33 -38.23 -43.70
C MET A 1 -17.96 -37.00 -42.88
N THR A 2 -17.55 -37.22 -41.63
CA THR A 2 -17.22 -36.17 -40.67
C THR A 2 -15.70 -36.07 -40.54
N TYR A 3 -15.13 -34.98 -41.03
CA TYR A 3 -13.70 -34.71 -40.96
C TYR A 3 -13.34 -34.17 -39.57
N LEU A 4 -12.56 -34.94 -38.80
CA LEU A 4 -11.95 -34.51 -37.55
C LEU A 4 -10.76 -33.60 -37.88
N ARG A 5 -10.82 -32.34 -37.45
CA ARG A 5 -9.76 -31.35 -37.61
C ARG A 5 -8.84 -31.43 -36.38
N THR A 6 -7.68 -32.04 -36.53
CA THR A 6 -6.61 -32.06 -35.53
C THR A 6 -5.93 -30.70 -35.47
N ILE A 7 -5.98 -30.05 -34.30
CA ILE A 7 -5.27 -28.79 -34.04
C ILE A 7 -3.89 -29.14 -33.49
N SER A 8 -2.85 -28.87 -34.28
CA SER A 8 -1.46 -29.01 -33.90
C SER A 8 -1.00 -27.85 -33.00
N ASN A 9 -0.52 -28.15 -31.80
CA ASN A 9 0.12 -27.17 -30.91
C ASN A 9 1.54 -26.83 -31.39
N PRO A 10 1.93 -25.54 -31.52
CA PRO A 10 3.31 -25.17 -31.77
C PRO A 10 4.17 -25.26 -30.50
N LYS A 11 5.34 -25.91 -30.64
CA LYS A 11 6.42 -26.05 -29.66
C LYS A 11 6.76 -24.72 -28.97
N THR A 12 6.74 -24.72 -27.63
CA THR A 12 7.32 -23.69 -26.78
C THR A 12 8.85 -23.74 -26.84
N LYS A 13 9.47 -22.60 -27.16
CA LYS A 13 10.91 -22.37 -27.07
C LYS A 13 11.34 -22.36 -25.58
N SER A 14 12.45 -23.03 -25.27
CA SER A 14 13.06 -23.01 -23.94
C SER A 14 13.73 -21.66 -23.69
N PHE A 15 13.38 -21.01 -22.58
CA PHE A 15 14.12 -19.87 -22.05
C PHE A 15 15.18 -20.40 -21.06
N ALA A 16 16.45 -20.15 -21.36
CA ALA A 16 17.55 -20.40 -20.44
C ALA A 16 17.59 -19.30 -19.35
N PRO A 17 17.80 -19.63 -18.06
CA PRO A 17 17.95 -18.62 -17.02
C PRO A 17 19.35 -17.99 -17.06
N SER A 18 19.42 -16.65 -17.20
CA SER A 18 20.66 -15.89 -17.03
C SER A 18 21.05 -15.85 -15.55
N SER A 19 22.30 -16.23 -15.27
CA SER A 19 22.94 -16.16 -13.95
C SER A 19 22.92 -14.73 -13.39
N ALA A 20 22.27 -14.53 -12.24
CA ALA A 20 22.37 -13.32 -11.46
C ALA A 20 23.33 -13.57 -10.28
N HIS A 21 24.45 -12.85 -10.27
CA HIS A 21 25.46 -12.91 -9.22
C HIS A 21 24.88 -12.51 -7.85
N LYS A 22 24.91 -13.43 -6.89
CA LYS A 22 24.68 -13.16 -5.46
C LYS A 22 25.88 -12.38 -4.91
N LYS A 23 25.71 -11.09 -4.61
CA LYS A 23 26.61 -10.36 -3.71
C LYS A 23 26.14 -10.57 -2.27
N GLN A 24 26.98 -11.20 -1.45
CA GLN A 24 26.76 -11.28 -0.01
C GLN A 24 27.20 -9.96 0.65
N PRO A 25 26.53 -9.49 1.72
CA PRO A 25 27.01 -8.35 2.50
C PRO A 25 28.12 -8.78 3.47
N THR A 26 29.25 -8.09 3.36
CA THR A 26 30.43 -8.22 4.22
C THR A 26 30.17 -7.63 5.62
N SER A 27 30.75 -8.29 6.61
CA SER A 27 30.74 -8.01 8.06
C SER A 27 31.00 -6.54 8.46
N TYR A 28 30.29 -6.08 9.51
CA TYR A 28 30.51 -4.80 10.18
C TYR A 28 31.88 -4.77 10.87
N GLY A 29 32.77 -3.89 10.41
CA GLY A 29 34.01 -3.53 11.11
C GLY A 29 33.77 -2.39 12.09
N ALA A 30 34.05 -2.63 13.36
CA ALA A 30 34.06 -1.61 14.41
C ALA A 30 35.24 -0.66 14.20
N GLN A 31 34.98 0.64 14.05
CA GLN A 31 36.00 1.69 14.05
C GLN A 31 36.02 2.35 15.43
N GLN A 32 37.13 2.13 16.13
CA GLN A 32 37.52 2.85 17.34
C GLN A 32 37.75 4.32 17.01
N LEU A 33 37.12 5.23 17.77
CA LEU A 33 37.42 6.65 17.77
C LEU A 33 38.59 6.88 18.73
N GLU A 34 39.79 7.08 18.20
CA GLU A 34 40.91 7.64 18.97
C GLU A 34 40.84 9.17 18.95
N SER A 35 40.84 9.76 20.15
CA SER A 35 40.86 11.20 20.39
C SER A 35 42.29 11.75 20.26
N PRO A 36 42.54 12.82 19.49
CA PRO A 36 43.81 13.52 19.59
C PRO A 36 43.78 14.52 20.76
N VAL A 37 44.67 14.28 21.73
CA VAL A 37 45.11 15.27 22.72
C VAL A 37 45.83 16.39 21.97
N ASN A 38 45.47 17.65 22.19
CA ASN A 38 46.32 18.76 21.82
C ASN A 38 46.38 19.85 22.88
N THR A 39 47.64 20.21 23.11
CA THR A 39 48.23 21.07 24.12
C THR A 39 48.03 22.56 23.81
N GLY A 40 47.71 23.34 24.85
CA GLY A 40 48.20 24.70 25.13
C GLY A 40 48.17 25.78 24.05
N GLY A 41 47.31 26.78 24.25
CA GLY A 41 47.41 28.10 23.61
C GLY A 41 46.38 29.07 24.18
N SER A 42 46.80 29.93 25.11
CA SER A 42 45.96 31.01 25.64
C SER A 42 45.74 32.08 24.58
N ALA A 43 44.48 32.37 24.25
CA ALA A 43 44.07 33.57 23.54
C ALA A 43 42.97 34.26 24.35
N SER A 44 43.28 35.43 24.89
CA SER A 44 42.31 36.33 25.51
C SER A 44 41.51 37.04 24.42
N TYR A 45 40.19 36.86 24.42
CA TYR A 45 39.27 37.71 23.68
C TYR A 45 38.23 38.30 24.61
N THR A 46 38.07 39.61 24.50
CA THR A 46 37.11 40.44 25.21
C THR A 46 35.69 40.18 24.74
N GLN A 47 34.80 40.06 25.73
CA GLN A 47 33.34 40.26 25.75
C GLN A 47 32.63 40.61 24.42
N GLY A 48 31.86 39.65 23.91
CA GLY A 48 30.74 39.89 22.99
C GLY A 48 29.49 39.27 23.60
N LYS A 49 28.46 40.09 23.87
CA LYS A 49 27.15 39.63 24.34
C LYS A 49 26.49 38.80 23.24
N THR A 50 26.65 37.49 23.29
CA THR A 50 25.91 36.56 22.44
C THR A 50 24.45 36.61 22.86
N SER A 51 23.59 37.22 22.04
CA SER A 51 22.16 36.96 22.11
C SER A 51 21.96 35.45 22.06
N ASN A 52 21.34 34.88 23.10
CA ASN A 52 21.00 33.46 23.17
C ASN A 52 20.15 33.08 21.95
N LEU A 53 20.79 32.63 20.87
CA LEU A 53 20.13 31.92 19.80
C LEU A 53 20.08 30.46 20.23
N GLU A 54 19.22 30.18 21.22
CA GLU A 54 18.74 28.83 21.46
C GLU A 54 18.23 28.28 20.12
N PRO A 55 18.77 27.17 19.59
CA PRO A 55 18.18 26.55 18.42
C PRO A 55 16.78 26.09 18.83
N VAL A 56 15.77 26.84 18.41
CA VAL A 56 14.36 26.48 18.59
C VAL A 56 14.15 25.18 17.82
N MET A 57 14.32 24.06 18.52
CA MET A 57 14.08 22.74 17.99
C MET A 57 12.58 22.67 17.67
N GLN A 58 12.24 22.91 16.40
CA GLN A 58 10.87 22.86 15.92
C GLN A 58 10.34 21.45 16.18
N LYS A 59 9.60 21.29 17.26
CA LYS A 59 8.98 20.01 17.62
C LYS A 59 7.98 19.67 16.52
N LYS A 60 8.36 18.75 15.61
CA LYS A 60 7.47 18.21 14.59
C LYS A 60 6.24 17.63 15.31
N ARG A 61 5.10 18.30 15.17
CA ARG A 61 3.83 17.78 15.69
C ARG A 61 3.36 16.70 14.73
N TYR A 62 3.47 15.44 15.15
CA TYR A 62 2.86 14.33 14.45
C TYR A 62 1.34 14.42 14.63
N THR A 63 0.67 15.18 13.76
CA THR A 63 -0.79 15.41 13.83
C THR A 63 -1.60 14.40 13.03
N THR A 64 -0.95 13.37 12.46
CA THR A 64 -1.65 12.34 11.70
C THR A 64 -2.39 11.43 12.67
N PRO A 65 -3.73 11.30 12.56
CA PRO A 65 -4.48 10.45 13.47
C PRO A 65 -4.22 8.98 13.19
N PHE A 66 -4.58 8.16 14.17
CA PHE A 66 -4.64 6.71 14.00
C PHE A 66 -5.55 6.33 12.82
N ALA A 67 -5.09 5.41 11.97
CA ALA A 67 -5.81 4.94 10.80
C ALA A 67 -6.06 3.43 10.85
N GLN A 68 -7.31 3.01 10.69
CA GLN A 68 -7.70 1.61 10.74
C GLN A 68 -8.83 1.30 9.76
N PHE A 69 -8.70 0.21 9.03
CA PHE A 69 -9.81 -0.38 8.30
C PHE A 69 -10.71 -1.16 9.26
N ILE A 70 -12.02 -0.89 9.23
CA ILE A 70 -13.01 -1.58 10.06
C ILE A 70 -13.57 -2.78 9.28
N CYS A 71 -14.28 -2.50 8.19
CA CYS A 71 -14.97 -3.50 7.40
C CYS A 71 -15.35 -2.96 6.01
N LYS A 72 -15.80 -3.86 5.14
CA LYS A 72 -16.46 -3.52 3.89
C LYS A 72 -17.94 -3.84 4.01
N ASP A 73 -18.79 -2.85 3.81
CA ASP A 73 -20.24 -3.02 3.89
C ASP A 73 -20.79 -3.78 2.68
N VAL A 74 -21.99 -4.32 2.84
CA VAL A 74 -22.76 -4.97 1.77
C VAL A 74 -22.99 -4.01 0.59
N ASN A 75 -23.11 -2.72 0.88
CA ASN A 75 -23.29 -1.66 -0.12
C ASN A 75 -21.99 -1.29 -0.86
N GLY A 76 -20.87 -1.94 -0.51
CA GLY A 76 -19.55 -1.75 -1.13
C GLY A 76 -18.73 -0.59 -0.57
N TYR A 77 -19.14 -0.01 0.56
CA TYR A 77 -18.36 1.02 1.26
C TYR A 77 -17.23 0.40 2.06
N TYR A 78 -16.03 0.96 1.93
CA TYR A 78 -14.90 0.71 2.82
C TYR A 78 -15.05 1.63 4.02
N ASN A 79 -15.21 1.06 5.21
CA ASN A 79 -15.26 1.80 6.47
C ASN A 79 -13.84 1.99 7.01
N VAL A 80 -13.37 3.23 7.05
CA VAL A 80 -12.02 3.60 7.50
C VAL A 80 -12.13 4.55 8.68
N ARG A 81 -11.63 4.13 9.83
CA ARG A 81 -11.50 4.98 11.01
C ARG A 81 -10.25 5.83 10.90
N LEU A 82 -10.40 7.15 11.01
CA LEU A 82 -9.29 8.09 11.18
C LEU A 82 -9.54 8.91 12.45
N GLY A 83 -8.84 8.57 13.53
CA GLY A 83 -9.04 9.16 14.84
C GLY A 83 -10.45 8.88 15.39
N PRO A 84 -11.24 9.92 15.74
CA PRO A 84 -12.59 9.74 16.27
C PRO A 84 -13.64 9.43 15.19
N GLN A 85 -13.39 9.79 13.93
CA GLN A 85 -14.38 9.68 12.86
C GLN A 85 -14.19 8.41 12.01
N ILE A 86 -15.28 7.96 11.40
CA ILE A 86 -15.32 6.84 10.46
C ILE A 86 -15.75 7.38 9.09
N TYR A 87 -14.93 7.13 8.08
CA TYR A 87 -15.14 7.55 6.70
C TYR A 87 -15.57 6.35 5.87
N LEU A 88 -16.64 6.51 5.12
CA LEU A 88 -17.22 5.50 4.24
C LEU A 88 -16.88 5.87 2.80
N VAL A 89 -16.11 5.01 2.16
CA VAL A 89 -15.53 5.29 0.84
C VAL A 89 -15.98 4.21 -0.14
N LYS A 90 -16.65 4.61 -1.23
CA LYS A 90 -17.12 3.68 -2.25
C LYS A 90 -16.19 3.70 -3.45
N VAL A 91 -15.41 2.64 -3.62
CA VAL A 91 -14.53 2.46 -4.78
C VAL A 91 -14.57 1.02 -5.27
N SER A 92 -14.38 0.84 -6.58
CA SER A 92 -14.32 -0.50 -7.19
C SER A 92 -12.91 -1.10 -7.08
N LEU A 93 -12.72 -2.35 -7.51
CA LEU A 93 -11.38 -2.97 -7.57
C LEU A 93 -10.55 -2.53 -8.78
N ASN A 94 -11.17 -1.93 -9.79
CA ASN A 94 -10.53 -1.41 -11.00
C ASN A 94 -9.87 -0.07 -10.73
N TYR A 95 -8.87 0.33 -11.51
CA TYR A 95 -8.23 1.62 -11.36
C TYR A 95 -9.27 2.75 -11.37
N THR A 96 -9.23 3.60 -10.34
CA THR A 96 -10.19 4.69 -10.17
C THR A 96 -9.46 6.03 -10.29
N PRO A 97 -9.67 6.81 -11.37
CA PRO A 97 -9.09 8.14 -11.49
C PRO A 97 -9.46 9.04 -10.30
N ASP A 98 -8.59 10.01 -9.98
CA ASP A 98 -8.65 10.92 -8.83
C ASP A 98 -8.55 10.28 -7.43
N PHE A 99 -8.82 8.97 -7.33
CA PHE A 99 -8.56 8.19 -6.14
C PHE A 99 -7.21 7.49 -6.17
N ASP A 100 -6.83 6.86 -7.28
CA ASP A 100 -5.58 6.14 -7.44
C ASP A 100 -4.47 7.06 -8.00
N GLY A 101 -3.21 6.80 -7.62
CA GLY A 101 -2.08 7.64 -8.00
C GLY A 101 -1.60 7.43 -9.43
N GLU A 102 -1.43 6.17 -9.84
CA GLU A 102 -0.87 5.81 -11.14
C GLU A 102 -1.68 4.69 -11.78
N PHE A 103 -1.84 4.77 -13.10
CA PHE A 103 -2.52 3.75 -13.91
C PHE A 103 -1.50 2.87 -14.62
N PHE A 104 -1.50 1.58 -14.32
CA PHE A 104 -0.60 0.59 -14.93
C PHE A 104 -1.27 -0.25 -16.02
N GLY A 105 -2.39 0.23 -16.59
CA GLY A 105 -3.20 -0.49 -17.56
C GLY A 105 -4.32 -1.34 -16.93
N GLY A 106 -5.23 -1.83 -17.78
CA GLY A 106 -6.37 -2.66 -17.38
C GLY A 106 -7.71 -1.92 -17.36
N ALA A 107 -8.70 -2.50 -16.67
CA ALA A 107 -10.02 -1.90 -16.56
C ALA A 107 -10.00 -0.65 -15.68
N GLN A 108 -10.74 0.38 -16.11
CA GLN A 108 -10.90 1.65 -15.42
C GLN A 108 -12.33 1.81 -14.91
N ALA A 109 -12.49 2.41 -13.74
CA ALA A 109 -13.77 2.82 -13.17
C ALA A 109 -14.02 4.32 -13.42
N ALA A 110 -15.23 4.78 -13.10
CA ALA A 110 -15.53 6.21 -13.11
C ALA A 110 -14.59 7.00 -12.18
N ALA A 111 -14.37 8.28 -12.51
CA ALA A 111 -13.60 9.19 -11.67
C ALA A 111 -14.21 9.31 -10.27
N PHE A 112 -13.35 9.37 -9.26
CA PHE A 112 -13.77 9.44 -7.88
C PHE A 112 -13.99 10.89 -7.45
N ASP A 113 -15.21 11.18 -7.00
CA ASP A 113 -15.50 12.44 -6.32
C ASP A 113 -15.24 12.30 -4.82
N TRP A 114 -14.37 13.14 -4.29
CA TRP A 114 -14.04 13.16 -2.87
C TRP A 114 -15.19 13.64 -1.98
N HIS A 115 -16.15 14.40 -2.52
CA HIS A 115 -17.35 14.83 -1.78
C HIS A 115 -18.39 13.71 -1.65
N SER A 116 -18.23 12.61 -2.40
CA SER A 116 -19.08 11.42 -2.26
C SER A 116 -18.79 10.60 -1.00
N ILE A 117 -17.74 10.96 -0.24
CA ILE A 117 -17.40 10.31 1.02
C ILE A 117 -18.44 10.67 2.08
N LEU A 118 -18.87 9.66 2.82
CA LEU A 118 -19.74 9.84 3.98
C LEU A 118 -18.92 9.73 5.26
N VAL A 119 -19.32 10.49 6.28
CA VAL A 119 -18.67 10.53 7.60
C VAL A 119 -19.68 10.09 8.65
N ARG A 120 -19.20 9.28 9.59
CA ARG A 120 -19.90 8.88 10.81
C ARG A 120 -19.02 9.22 12.01
N GLU A 121 -19.63 9.73 13.07
CA GLU A 121 -18.91 9.99 14.33
C GLU A 121 -18.82 8.74 15.18
N THR A 122 -19.90 7.95 15.20
CA THR A 122 -20.00 6.66 15.89
C THR A 122 -20.51 5.60 14.92
N PRO A 123 -20.25 4.29 15.16
CA PRO A 123 -20.73 3.22 14.27
C PRO A 123 -22.25 3.25 14.05
N ASP A 124 -23.00 3.68 15.06
CA ASP A 124 -24.47 3.74 15.05
C ASP A 124 -25.04 5.08 14.55
N SER A 125 -24.18 6.09 14.33
CA SER A 125 -24.60 7.39 13.82
C SER A 125 -25.03 7.34 12.35
N GLN A 126 -25.98 8.20 12.00
CA GLN A 126 -26.38 8.36 10.61
C GLN A 126 -25.23 8.96 9.79
N PRO A 127 -24.93 8.40 8.60
CA PRO A 127 -23.88 8.94 7.74
C PRO A 127 -24.31 10.29 7.17
N ARG A 128 -23.41 11.28 7.27
CA ARG A 128 -23.55 12.58 6.61
C ARG A 128 -22.49 12.76 5.51
N PRO A 129 -22.71 13.62 4.51
CA PRO A 129 -21.65 13.98 3.57
C PRO A 129 -20.48 14.66 4.27
N ILE A 130 -19.28 14.53 3.69
CA ILE A 130 -18.08 15.21 4.16
C ILE A 130 -18.16 16.72 3.87
N ASN A 131 -17.63 17.53 4.80
CA ASN A 131 -17.54 18.98 4.62
C ASN A 131 -16.22 19.38 3.95
N ASP A 132 -16.19 20.54 3.29
CA ASP A 132 -14.99 21.06 2.60
C ASP A 132 -13.80 21.26 3.56
N ASP A 133 -14.07 21.74 4.77
CA ASP A 133 -13.05 21.92 5.81
C ASP A 133 -12.40 20.59 6.23
N GLU A 134 -13.21 19.53 6.35
CA GLU A 134 -12.73 18.19 6.66
C GLU A 134 -11.90 17.64 5.48
N LEU A 135 -12.33 17.91 4.25
CA LEU A 135 -11.64 17.46 3.06
C LEU A 135 -10.31 18.19 2.79
N ALA A 136 -10.22 19.45 3.22
CA ALA A 136 -9.01 20.27 3.14
C ALA A 136 -7.90 19.77 4.09
N VAL A 137 -8.21 18.88 5.03
CA VAL A 137 -7.24 18.30 5.95
C VAL A 137 -6.18 17.50 5.18
N TYR A 138 -4.93 17.96 5.25
CA TYR A 138 -3.84 17.45 4.41
C TYR A 138 -3.60 15.94 4.54
N TRP A 139 -3.82 15.37 5.73
CA TRP A 139 -3.58 13.96 5.99
C TRP A 139 -4.74 13.05 5.55
N LEU A 140 -5.94 13.59 5.32
CA LEU A 140 -7.15 12.80 5.12
C LEU A 140 -7.05 11.92 3.86
N LYS A 141 -6.91 12.57 2.69
CA LYS A 141 -6.91 11.89 1.38
C LYS A 141 -5.83 10.81 1.30
N GLY A 142 -4.63 11.12 1.78
CA GLY A 142 -3.50 10.18 1.79
C GLY A 142 -3.75 8.94 2.66
N ASN A 143 -4.32 9.12 3.86
CA ASN A 143 -4.60 8.00 4.77
C ASN A 143 -5.76 7.13 4.29
N ILE A 144 -6.83 7.74 3.77
CA ILE A 144 -7.93 7.02 3.13
C ILE A 144 -7.39 6.18 1.98
N ARG A 145 -6.69 6.82 1.03
CA ARG A 145 -6.12 6.15 -0.15
C ARG A 145 -5.26 4.96 0.26
N LYS A 146 -4.32 5.16 1.19
CA LYS A 146 -3.41 4.10 1.67
C LYS A 146 -4.18 2.91 2.25
N THR A 147 -5.13 3.18 3.13
CA THR A 147 -5.89 2.15 3.84
C THR A 147 -6.77 1.35 2.88
N VAL A 148 -7.53 2.04 2.02
CA VAL A 148 -8.43 1.41 1.06
C VAL A 148 -7.64 0.65 -0.01
N ASN A 149 -6.55 1.21 -0.53
CA ASN A 149 -5.75 0.51 -1.55
C ASN A 149 -5.06 -0.73 -1.01
N TYR A 150 -4.65 -0.73 0.26
CA TYR A 150 -4.15 -1.93 0.91
C TYR A 150 -5.21 -3.03 0.94
N GLN A 151 -6.46 -2.70 1.31
CA GLN A 151 -7.56 -3.67 1.30
C GLN A 151 -7.92 -4.14 -0.11
N ARG A 152 -7.96 -3.23 -1.10
CA ARG A 152 -8.17 -3.60 -2.51
C ARG A 152 -7.07 -4.52 -3.02
N ALA A 153 -5.83 -4.35 -2.60
CA ALA A 153 -4.73 -5.26 -2.96
C ALA A 153 -4.95 -6.67 -2.39
N ILE A 154 -5.39 -6.79 -1.12
CA ILE A 154 -5.77 -8.07 -0.51
C ILE A 154 -6.92 -8.71 -1.30
N GLU A 155 -7.98 -7.96 -1.61
CA GLU A 155 -9.13 -8.45 -2.37
C GLU A 155 -8.74 -8.91 -3.79
N ARG A 156 -7.90 -8.15 -4.49
CA ARG A 156 -7.38 -8.54 -5.81
C ARG A 156 -6.60 -9.85 -5.73
N ARG A 157 -5.72 -9.99 -4.73
CA ARG A 157 -4.95 -11.21 -4.51
C ARG A 157 -5.87 -12.40 -4.24
N ALA A 158 -6.85 -12.24 -3.36
CA ALA A 158 -7.83 -13.28 -3.05
C ALA A 158 -8.59 -13.73 -4.31
N LYS A 159 -9.03 -12.79 -5.15
CA LYS A 159 -9.68 -13.11 -6.44
C LYS A 159 -8.76 -13.86 -7.40
N SER A 160 -7.50 -13.42 -7.55
CA SER A 160 -6.54 -14.09 -8.43
C SER A 160 -6.15 -15.51 -7.97
N GLN A 161 -6.25 -15.79 -6.67
CA GLN A 161 -5.91 -17.09 -6.09
C GLN A 161 -7.06 -18.09 -6.16
N THR A 162 -8.24 -17.69 -6.66
CA THR A 162 -9.33 -18.63 -6.87
C THR A 162 -8.92 -19.69 -7.91
N PRO A 163 -8.84 -20.97 -7.53
CA PRO A 163 -8.39 -22.01 -8.44
C PRO A 163 -9.39 -22.15 -9.59
N ARG A 164 -8.88 -22.25 -10.82
CA ARG A 164 -9.69 -22.42 -12.04
C ARG A 164 -10.61 -23.65 -12.00
N TYR A 165 -10.24 -24.65 -11.22
CA TYR A 165 -10.95 -25.91 -11.07
C TYR A 165 -11.34 -26.14 -9.62
N SER A 166 -12.53 -26.70 -9.41
CA SER A 166 -12.99 -27.12 -8.08
C SER A 166 -12.07 -28.21 -7.51
N LYS A 167 -12.16 -28.45 -6.20
CA LYS A 167 -11.38 -29.50 -5.52
C LYS A 167 -11.64 -30.86 -6.16
N GLU A 168 -12.89 -31.16 -6.47
CA GLU A 168 -13.37 -32.42 -7.05
C GLU A 168 -12.85 -32.57 -8.48
N GLN A 169 -12.90 -31.51 -9.29
CA GLN A 169 -12.35 -31.50 -10.64
C GLN A 169 -10.84 -31.78 -10.66
N ARG A 170 -10.10 -31.21 -9.70
CA ARG A 170 -8.65 -31.45 -9.58
C ARG A 170 -8.35 -32.89 -9.17
N ILE A 171 -9.15 -33.46 -8.27
CA ILE A 171 -9.05 -34.87 -7.87
C ILE A 171 -9.39 -35.79 -9.05
N ALA A 172 -10.49 -35.53 -9.76
CA ALA A 172 -10.91 -36.31 -10.93
C ALA A 172 -9.84 -36.29 -12.04
N TYR A 173 -9.28 -35.12 -12.35
CA TYR A 173 -8.18 -34.99 -13.31
C TYR A 173 -6.97 -35.82 -12.88
N ARG A 174 -6.58 -35.73 -11.59
CA ARG A 174 -5.47 -36.52 -11.05
C ARG A 174 -5.74 -38.01 -11.16
N ASN A 175 -6.93 -38.49 -10.77
CA ASN A 175 -7.28 -39.90 -10.84
C ASN A 175 -7.31 -40.41 -12.29
N ALA A 176 -7.79 -39.61 -13.24
CA ALA A 176 -7.79 -39.97 -14.65
C ALA A 176 -6.37 -40.14 -15.23
N GLN A 177 -5.38 -39.40 -14.72
CA GLN A 177 -3.98 -39.57 -15.12
C GLN A 177 -3.37 -40.90 -14.64
N TYR A 178 -3.81 -41.43 -13.48
CA TYR A 178 -3.30 -42.69 -12.93
C TYR A 178 -4.08 -43.93 -13.37
N ASN A 179 -5.37 -43.80 -13.68
CA ASN A 179 -6.23 -44.93 -14.09
C ASN A 179 -6.24 -45.16 -15.61
N GLY A 180 -5.62 -44.28 -16.39
CA GLY A 180 -5.49 -44.39 -17.85
C GLY A 180 -4.15 -44.95 -18.33
N ALA A 181 -3.33 -45.50 -17.42
CA ALA A 181 -2.04 -46.14 -17.71
C ALA A 181 -2.15 -47.67 -17.59
#